data_AF-A0A7V9U567-F1
#
_entry.id   AF-A0A7V9U567-F1
#
_cell.length_a   1.000
_cell.length_b   1.000
_cell.length_c   1.000
_cell.angle_alpha   90.00
_cell.angle_beta   90.00
_cell.angle_gamma   90.00
#
_symmetry.space_group_name_H-M   'P 1'
#
loop_
_entity.id
_entity.type
_entity.pdbx_description
1 polymer ?
#
loop_
_entity_poly.entity_id
_entity_poly.type
_entity_poly.pdbx_seq_one_letter_code
_entity_poly.pdbx_strand_id
1 'polypeptide(L)' 'MTFELGVNYWPRQSAMYMWREFDIAPVRDDMAHIADMGFDVVRVFALTQDFLPAAMTVAHDMVARLEEVCLAAKDAGLT' A
#
# COMPACT_ATOMS: atom_id res chain seq x y z
N MET A 1 -19.03 -5.09 -17.69
CA MET A 1 -17.73 -5.37 -17.03
C MET A 1 -16.67 -4.63 -17.81
N THR A 2 -16.00 -3.68 -17.17
CA THR A 2 -14.83 -2.99 -17.70
C THR A 2 -13.60 -3.84 -17.39
N PHE A 3 -12.58 -3.79 -18.24
CA PHE A 3 -11.29 -4.43 -17.98
C PHE A 3 -10.49 -3.55 -17.01
N GLU A 4 -10.02 -4.11 -15.90
CA GLU A 4 -9.21 -3.40 -14.90
C GLU A 4 -7.72 -3.66 -15.15
N LEU A 5 -6.94 -2.58 -15.24
CA LEU A 5 -5.49 -2.66 -15.34
C LEU A 5 -4.87 -2.45 -13.96
N GLY A 6 -4.24 -3.49 -13.41
CA GLY A 6 -3.64 -3.46 -12.07
C GLY A 6 -2.12 -3.50 -12.07
N VAL A 7 -1.51 -3.04 -10.97
CA VAL A 7 -0.05 -3.12 -10.72
C VAL A 7 0.25 -3.75 -9.36
N ASN A 8 1.31 -4.55 -9.29
CA ASN A 8 1.87 -5.02 -8.02
C ASN A 8 2.78 -3.92 -7.48
N TYR A 9 2.35 -3.24 -6.42
CA TYR A 9 3.03 -2.07 -5.90
C TYR A 9 4.21 -2.46 -5.00
N TRP A 10 5.38 -1.94 -5.35
CA TRP A 10 6.60 -1.95 -4.53
C TRP A 10 7.04 -0.49 -4.34
N PRO A 11 7.09 0.02 -3.10
CA PRO A 11 7.50 1.41 -2.86
C PRO A 11 8.88 1.70 -3.41
N ARG A 12 9.02 2.84 -4.10
CA ARG A 12 10.27 3.21 -4.76
C ARG A 12 11.43 3.42 -3.78
N GLN A 13 11.15 3.84 -2.55
CA GLN A 13 12.17 4.20 -1.56
C GLN A 13 12.51 3.07 -0.58
N SER A 14 11.51 2.32 -0.12
CA SER A 14 11.64 1.39 1.00
C SER A 14 11.38 -0.07 0.63
N ALA A 15 10.86 -0.35 -0.57
CA ALA A 15 10.55 -1.69 -1.04
C ALA A 15 9.78 -2.50 0.04
N MET A 16 10.29 -3.67 0.43
CA MET A 16 9.65 -4.54 1.43
C MET A 16 9.70 -4.00 2.87
N TYR A 17 10.56 -3.01 3.16
CA TYR A 17 10.71 -2.44 4.50
C TYR A 17 9.72 -1.32 4.80
N MET A 18 8.87 -0.96 3.84
CA MET A 18 7.90 0.15 3.94
C MET A 18 7.03 0.12 5.20
N TRP A 19 6.70 -1.06 5.71
CA TRP A 19 5.83 -1.18 6.87
C TRP A 19 6.53 -0.82 8.17
N ARG A 20 7.84 -1.08 8.26
CA ARG A 20 8.68 -0.75 9.43
C ARG A 20 9.20 0.68 9.33
N GLU A 21 9.55 1.11 8.13
CA GLU A 21 10.08 2.45 7.80
C GLU A 21 8.98 3.30 7.16
N PHE A 22 7.81 3.31 7.78
CA PHE A 22 6.61 3.87 7.17
C PHE A 22 6.68 5.40 7.04
N ASP A 23 6.51 5.86 5.80
CA ASP A 23 6.28 7.25 5.45
C ASP A 23 5.19 7.30 4.37
N ILE A 24 4.10 7.98 4.68
CA ILE A 24 2.93 8.08 3.80
C ILE A 24 3.15 9.05 2.63
N ALA A 25 4.04 10.04 2.78
CA ALA A 25 4.27 11.05 1.75
C ALA A 25 4.76 10.44 0.42
N PRO A 26 5.84 9.63 0.37
CA PRO A 26 6.28 9.00 -0.88
C PRO A 26 5.27 7.98 -1.41
N VAL A 27 4.48 7.34 -0.53
CA VAL A 27 3.41 6.42 -0.98
C VAL A 27 2.31 7.19 -1.71
N ARG A 28 1.91 8.37 -1.24
CA ARG A 28 0.93 9.22 -1.94
C ARG A 28 1.44 9.64 -3.32
N ASP A 29 2.71 10.02 -3.43
CA ASP A 29 3.34 10.35 -4.71
C ASP A 29 3.36 9.13 -5.65
N ASP A 30 3.65 7.94 -5.12
CA ASP A 30 3.62 6.69 -5.88
C ASP A 30 2.21 6.37 -6.40
N MET A 31 1.16 6.52 -5.57
CA MET A 31 -0.24 6.29 -5.98
C MET A 31 -0.66 7.27 -7.08
N ALA A 32 -0.35 8.56 -6.93
CA ALA A 32 -0.62 9.56 -7.96
C ALA A 32 0.09 9.22 -9.28
N HIS A 33 1.34 8.77 -9.22
CA HIS A 33 2.09 8.37 -10.41
C HIS A 33 1.52 7.11 -11.07
N ILE A 34 1.08 6.13 -10.29
CA ILE A 34 0.42 4.91 -10.80
C ILE A 34 -0.89 5.26 -11.52
N ALA A 35 -1.70 6.14 -10.93
CA ALA A 35 -2.94 6.60 -11.55
C ALA A 35 -2.69 7.38 -12.86
N ASP A 36 -1.66 8.24 -12.91
CA ASP A 36 -1.27 8.99 -14.11
C ASP A 36 -0.83 8.08 -15.27
N MET A 37 -0.27 6.90 -14.96
CA MET A 37 0.05 5.88 -15.96
C MET A 37 -1.19 5.13 -16.51
N GLY A 38 -2.38 5.37 -15.95
CA GLY A 38 -3.64 4.77 -16.39
C GLY A 38 -3.96 3.41 -15.77
N PHE A 39 -3.42 3.10 -14.58
CA PHE A 39 -3.83 1.93 -13.80
C PHE A 39 -5.07 2.22 -12.94
N ASP A 40 -5.85 1.18 -12.68
CA ASP A 40 -7.09 1.24 -11.90
C ASP A 40 -6.93 0.63 -10.50
N VAL A 41 -6.03 -0.36 -10.35
CA VAL A 41 -5.93 -1.21 -9.15
C VAL A 41 -4.48 -1.33 -8.68
N VAL A 42 -4.26 -1.23 -7.37
CA VAL A 42 -2.95 -1.51 -6.75
C VAL A 42 -3.01 -2.72 -5.84
N ARG A 43 -2.03 -3.61 -5.99
CA ARG A 43 -1.83 -4.73 -5.07
C ARG A 43 -0.66 -4.45 -4.14
N VAL A 44 -0.96 -4.37 -2.84
CA VAL A 44 0.03 -4.22 -1.76
C VAL A 44 0.35 -5.55 -1.10
N PHE A 45 1.51 -5.64 -0.44
CA PHE A 45 1.99 -6.85 0.20
C PHE A 45 2.24 -6.62 1.68
N ALA A 46 1.40 -7.21 2.55
CA ALA A 46 1.63 -7.24 3.98
C ALA A 46 2.60 -8.38 4.35
N LEU A 47 3.61 -8.08 5.16
CA LEU A 47 4.53 -9.11 5.65
C LEU A 47 4.01 -9.70 6.97
N THR A 48 3.84 -11.01 7.01
CA THR A 48 3.33 -11.73 8.19
C THR A 48 4.09 -11.38 9.46
N GLN A 49 5.43 -11.31 9.39
CA GLN A 49 6.29 -10.98 10.52
C GLN A 49 6.02 -9.59 11.14
N ASP A 50 5.43 -8.67 10.37
CA ASP A 50 5.12 -7.31 10.81
C ASP A 50 3.68 -7.21 11.30
N PHE A 51 2.73 -7.75 10.55
CA PHE A 51 1.30 -7.67 10.88
C PHE A 51 0.87 -8.67 11.97
N LEU A 52 1.58 -9.80 12.09
CA LEU A 52 1.29 -10.90 13.01
C LEU A 52 2.56 -11.26 13.83
N PRO A 53 3.00 -10.39 14.76
CA PRO A 53 4.27 -10.54 15.45
C PRO A 53 4.31 -11.71 16.46
N ALA A 54 3.14 -12.17 16.90
CA ALA A 54 2.98 -13.32 17.78
C ALA A 54 1.67 -14.06 17.48
N ALA A 55 1.55 -15.29 17.96
CA ALA A 55 0.32 -16.07 17.82
C ALA A 55 -0.88 -15.29 18.39
N MET A 56 -1.99 -15.30 17.66
CA MET A 56 -3.25 -14.62 18.05
C MET A 56 -3.09 -13.10 18.30
N THR A 57 -2.04 -12.47 17.78
CA THR A 57 -1.76 -11.04 17.95
C THR A 57 -1.70 -10.36 16.59
N VAL A 58 -2.48 -9.29 16.42
CA VAL A 58 -2.43 -8.41 15.24
C VAL A 58 -1.79 -7.08 15.65
N ALA A 59 -0.80 -6.62 14.89
CA ALA A 59 -0.13 -5.35 15.13
C ALA A 59 -1.04 -4.18 14.71
N HIS A 60 -1.63 -3.48 15.68
CA HIS A 60 -2.55 -2.37 15.43
C HIS A 60 -1.92 -1.21 14.65
N ASP A 61 -0.65 -0.92 14.87
CA ASP A 61 0.09 0.11 14.14
C ASP A 61 0.24 -0.26 12.66
N MET A 62 0.49 -1.53 12.33
CA MET A 62 0.55 -2.01 10.95
C MET A 62 -0.80 -1.92 10.24
N VAL A 63 -1.90 -2.22 10.94
CA VAL A 63 -3.25 -2.06 10.39
C VAL A 63 -3.57 -0.59 10.14
N ALA A 64 -3.20 0.32 11.04
CA ALA A 64 -3.38 1.76 10.84
C ALA A 64 -2.58 2.28 9.64
N ARG A 65 -1.34 1.82 9.47
CA ARG A 65 -0.53 2.12 8.27
C ARG A 65 -1.19 1.61 6.99
N LEU A 66 -1.74 0.39 7.00
CA LEU A 66 -2.46 -0.16 5.87
C LEU A 66 -3.69 0.70 5.51
N GLU A 67 -4.43 1.16 6.52
CA GLU A 67 -5.55 2.09 6.31
C GLU A 67 -5.09 3.39 5.64
N GLU A 68 -3.97 3.98 6.07
CA GLU A 68 -3.39 5.16 5.42
C GLU A 68 -3.02 4.91 3.95
N VAL A 69 -2.44 3.74 3.64
CA VAL A 69 -2.12 3.36 2.25
C VAL A 69 -3.38 3.19 1.42
N CYS A 70 -4.42 2.55 1.96
CA CYS A 70 -5.71 2.41 1.28
C CYS A 70 -6.37 3.77 1.03
N LEU A 71 -6.28 4.70 1.98
CA LEU A 71 -6.76 6.07 1.80
C LEU A 71 -5.96 6.81 0.73
N ALA A 72 -4.63 6.66 0.70
CA ALA A 72 -3.79 7.25 -0.34
C ALA A 72 -4.13 6.73 -1.75
N ALA A 73 -4.37 5.41 -1.89
CA ALA A 73 -4.83 4.82 -3.15
C ALA A 73 -6.19 5.39 -3.57
N LYS A 74 -7.15 5.44 -2.64
CA LYS A 74 -8.47 6.00 -2.88
C LYS A 74 -8.42 7.48 -3.28
N ASP A 75 -7.60 8.28 -2.62
CA ASP A 75 -7.41 9.71 -2.92
C ASP A 75 -6.85 9.91 -4.33
N ALA A 76 -6.05 8.97 -4.84
CA ALA A 76 -5.53 8.96 -6.20
C ALA A 76 -6.50 8.35 -7.24
N GLY A 77 -7.67 7.86 -6.82
CA GLY A 77 -8.65 7.22 -7.70
C GLY A 77 -8.37 5.73 -7.99
N LEU A 78 -7.48 5.10 -7.22
CA LEU A 78 -7.15 3.68 -7.34
C LEU A 78 -8.00 2.83 -6.38
N THR A 79 -8.15 1.56 -6.73
CA THR A 79 -8.74 0.51 -5.87
C THR A 79 -7.66 -0.33 -5.20
#